data_AF-A0A3B9YUI3-F1
#
_entry.id   AF-A0A3B9YUI3-F1
#
_cell.length_a   1.000
_cell.length_b   1.000
_cell.length_c   1.000
_cell.angle_alpha   90.00
_cell.angle_beta   90.00
_cell.angle_gamma   90.00
#
_symmetry.space_group_name_H-M   'P 1'
#
loop_
_entity.id
_entity.type
_entity.pdbx_description
1 polymer ?
#
loop_
_entity_poly.entity_id
_entity_poly.type
_entity_poly.pdbx_seq_one_letter_code
_entity_poly.pdbx_strand_id
1 'polypeptide(L)'
;MAKASPRYICQACGQVAPKWSGKCDACGEWNSFAQEAAESVAAPQNSLGSAKGGRVIPLVPLDGETTPAPRILTGISELDRVAGGGLVP
;
A
#
# COMPACT_ATOMS: atom_id res chain seq x y z
N MET A 1 -12.43 2.91 -25.66
CA MET A 1 -11.35 3.83 -25.24
C MET A 1 -10.20 2.98 -24.69
N ALA A 2 -8.96 3.24 -25.12
CA ALA A 2 -7.81 2.44 -24.70
C ALA A 2 -7.48 2.72 -23.23
N LYS A 3 -7.44 1.67 -22.40
CA LYS A 3 -7.03 1.76 -20.99
C LYS A 3 -5.53 2.09 -20.99
N ALA A 4 -5.14 3.16 -20.30
CA ALA A 4 -3.74 3.48 -20.15
C ALA A 4 -3.01 2.34 -19.44
N SER A 5 -1.95 1.83 -20.07
CA SER A 5 -1.13 0.76 -19.50
C SER A 5 -0.06 1.39 -18.60
N PRO A 6 0.15 0.86 -17.39
CA PRO A 6 1.17 1.39 -16.48
C PRO A 6 2.57 1.22 -17.08
N ARG A 7 3.43 2.22 -16.89
CA ARG A 7 4.86 2.17 -17.23
C ARG A 7 5.68 2.31 -15.96
N TYR A 8 6.79 1.58 -15.88
CA TYR A 8 7.70 1.60 -14.75
C TYR A 8 9.06 2.08 -15.21
N ILE A 9 9.63 3.06 -14.52
CA ILE A 9 10.94 3.65 -14.83
C ILE A 9 11.90 3.32 -13.70
N CYS A 10 13.06 2.75 -14.04
CA CYS A 10 14.15 2.53 -13.09
C CYS A 10 14.78 3.88 -12.71
N GLN A 11 14.72 4.25 -11.45
CA GLN A 11 15.31 5.50 -10.92
C GLN A 11 16.84 5.50 -10.91
N ALA A 12 17.47 4.33 -11.06
CA ALA A 12 18.93 4.22 -11.08
C ALA A 12 19.53 4.40 -12.49
N CYS A 13 18.83 3.96 -13.54
CA CYS A 13 19.38 3.95 -14.90
C CYS A 13 18.42 4.41 -16.00
N GLY A 14 17.17 4.76 -15.67
CA GLY A 14 16.17 5.24 -16.62
C GLY A 14 15.49 4.16 -17.47
N GLN A 15 15.78 2.87 -17.26
CA GLN A 15 15.16 1.78 -18.03
C GLN A 15 13.65 1.76 -17.85
N VAL A 16 12.91 1.65 -18.95
CA VAL A 16 11.45 1.59 -18.95
C VAL A 16 10.98 0.14 -19.11
N ALA A 17 10.09 -0.30 -18.23
CA ALA A 17 9.48 -1.62 -18.26
C ALA A 17 7.94 -1.53 -18.26
N PRO A 18 7.23 -2.42 -18.98
CA PRO A 18 5.77 -2.45 -18.99
C PRO A 18 5.16 -3.08 -17.72
N LYS A 19 5.98 -3.69 -16.86
CA LYS A 19 5.57 -4.34 -15.62
C LYS A 19 6.66 -4.22 -14.56
N TRP A 20 6.27 -4.22 -13.30
CA TRP A 20 7.22 -4.28 -12.18
C TRP A 20 7.93 -5.65 -12.17
N SER A 21 9.27 -5.65 -12.01
CA SER A 21 10.07 -6.88 -11.94
C SER A 21 10.94 -7.00 -10.68
N GLY A 22 10.87 -6.05 -9.74
CA GLY A 22 11.68 -6.06 -8.51
C GLY A 22 13.14 -5.72 -8.76
N LYS A 23 13.80 -6.40 -9.70
CA LYS A 23 15.16 -6.12 -10.18
C LYS A 23 15.13 -5.50 -11.57
N CYS A 24 15.98 -4.50 -11.81
CA CYS A 24 16.18 -3.90 -13.13
C CYS A 24 17.10 -4.78 -13.99
N ASP A 25 16.64 -5.16 -15.19
CA ASP A 25 17.44 -5.98 -16.12
C ASP A 25 18.61 -5.20 -16.76
N ALA A 26 18.56 -3.87 -16.76
CA ALA A 26 19.59 -3.02 -17.38
C ALA A 26 20.77 -2.73 -16.42
N CYS A 27 20.48 -2.35 -15.17
CA CYS A 27 21.52 -2.00 -14.19
C CYS A 27 21.67 -3.00 -13.03
N GLY A 28 20.76 -3.95 -12.89
CA GLY A 28 20.79 -4.95 -11.82
C GLY A 28 20.28 -4.47 -10.45
N GLU A 29 19.86 -3.20 -10.34
CA GLU A 29 19.41 -2.62 -9.08
C GLU A 29 18.05 -3.17 -8.63
N TRP A 30 17.85 -3.31 -7.33
CA TRP A 30 16.62 -3.80 -6.73
C TRP A 30 15.73 -2.67 -6.22
N ASN A 31 14.41 -2.85 -6.32
CA ASN A 31 13.38 -1.91 -5.86
C ASN A 31 13.55 -0.47 -6.39
N SER A 32 14.18 -0.32 -7.55
CA SER A 32 14.46 0.97 -8.17
C SER A 32 13.40 1.39 -9.19
N PHE A 33 12.43 0.53 -9.51
CA PHE A 33 11.34 0.90 -10.41
C PHE A 33 10.31 1.79 -9.71
N ALA A 34 10.03 2.94 -10.30
CA ALA A 34 8.89 3.79 -9.94
C ALA A 34 7.84 3.73 -11.05
N GLN A 35 6.56 3.64 -10.66
CA GLN A 35 5.47 3.68 -11.63
C GLN A 35 5.25 5.13 -12.08
N GLU A 36 5.32 5.37 -13.39
CA GLU A 36 4.90 6.63 -13.97
C GLU A 36 3.39 6.60 -14.13
N ALA A 37 2.70 7.57 -13.51
CA ALA A 37 1.27 7.72 -13.71
C ALA A 37 1.02 8.01 -15.18
N ALA A 38 0.18 7.21 -15.84
CA ALA A 38 -0.36 7.64 -17.12
C ALA A 38 -1.05 8.98 -16.89
N GLU A 39 -0.80 9.96 -17.78
CA GLU A 39 -1.57 11.20 -17.80
C GLU A 39 -3.05 10.84 -17.72
N SER A 40 -3.63 11.07 -16.54
CA SER A 40 -5.06 10.97 -16.38
C SER A 40 -5.61 12.05 -17.29
N VAL A 41 -6.30 11.66 -18.37
CA VAL A 41 -7.26 12.55 -19.02
C VAL A 41 -8.13 13.05 -17.88
N ALA A 42 -7.99 14.33 -17.53
CA ALA A 42 -8.62 14.91 -16.35
C ALA A 42 -10.08 14.49 -16.36
N ALA A 43 -10.47 13.65 -15.40
CA ALA A 43 -11.87 13.34 -15.22
C ALA A 43 -12.58 14.69 -14.99
N PRO A 44 -13.73 14.95 -15.64
CA PRO A 44 -14.45 16.18 -15.40
C PRO A 44 -14.62 16.36 -13.89
N GLN A 45 -14.25 17.54 -13.38
CA GLN A 45 -14.10 17.87 -11.95
C GLN A 45 -15.38 17.68 -11.10
N ASN A 46 -16.47 17.15 -11.67
CA ASN A 46 -17.81 17.10 -11.08
C ASN A 46 -18.40 15.68 -10.96
N SER A 47 -17.59 14.61 -11.03
CA SER A 47 -18.12 13.23 -10.83
C SER A 47 -17.95 12.67 -9.42
N LEU A 48 -17.33 13.41 -8.50
CA LEU A 48 -17.45 13.12 -7.07
C LEU A 48 -18.83 13.61 -6.61
N GLY A 49 -19.87 12.89 -7.03
CA GLY A 49 -21.25 13.12 -6.63
C GLY A 49 -21.27 13.22 -5.11
N SER A 50 -21.77 14.36 -4.60
CA SER A 50 -22.00 14.70 -3.20
C SER A 50 -21.67 13.53 -2.28
N ALA A 51 -20.40 13.40 -1.90
CA ALA A 51 -19.99 12.36 -0.98
C ALA A 51 -20.83 12.62 0.27
N LYS A 52 -21.84 11.78 0.51
CA LYS A 52 -22.51 11.71 1.81
C LYS A 52 -21.37 11.63 2.80
N GLY A 53 -21.19 12.69 3.59
CA GLY A 53 -19.99 12.92 4.37
C GLY A 53 -19.59 11.64 5.06
N GLY A 54 -18.40 11.12 4.74
CA GLY A 54 -17.86 9.95 5.43
C GLY A 54 -17.85 10.21 6.93
N ARG A 55 -17.85 9.14 7.72
CA ARG A 55 -17.68 9.28 9.17
C ARG A 55 -16.41 10.08 9.44
N VAL A 56 -16.55 11.28 10.02
CA VAL A 56 -15.41 12.09 10.41
C VAL A 56 -14.71 11.36 11.55
N ILE A 57 -13.46 10.97 11.35
CA ILE A 57 -12.61 10.34 12.37
C ILE A 57 -11.56 11.37 12.76
N PRO A 58 -11.48 11.81 14.03
CA PRO A 58 -10.44 12.70 14.48
C PRO A 58 -9.08 12.00 14.39
N LEU A 59 -8.08 12.68 13.85
CA LEU A 59 -6.71 12.20 13.85
C LEU A 59 -6.10 12.48 15.22
N VAL A 60 -5.50 11.47 15.83
CA VAL A 60 -4.76 11.59 17.09
C VAL A 60 -3.29 11.26 16.85
N PRO A 61 -2.37 11.91 17.57
CA PRO A 61 -0.95 11.61 17.43
C PRO A 61 -0.64 10.23 18.06
N LEU A 62 0.44 9.61 17.59
CA LEU A 62 0.84 8.25 17.98
C LEU A 62 1.58 8.19 19.33
N ASP A 63 1.88 9.35 19.92
CA ASP A 63 2.56 9.54 21.19
C ASP A 63 1.59 9.46 22.38
N GLY A 64 0.84 8.37 22.46
CA GLY A 64 -0.11 8.11 23.55
C GLY A 64 0.06 6.72 24.16
N GLU A 65 -0.33 6.59 25.42
CA GLU A 65 -0.50 5.27 26.05
C GLU A 65 -1.78 4.62 25.50
N THR A 66 -1.61 3.54 24.75
CA THR A 66 -2.74 2.72 24.28
C THR A 66 -2.80 1.45 25.12
N THR A 67 -4.00 1.08 25.55
CA THR A 67 -4.19 -0.21 26.20
C THR A 67 -3.98 -1.31 25.16
N PRO A 68 -3.07 -2.27 25.40
CA PRO A 68 -2.89 -3.38 24.47
C PRO A 68 -4.20 -4.14 24.33
N ALA A 69 -4.58 -4.43 23.09
CA ALA A 69 -5.80 -5.18 22.80
C ALA A 69 -5.73 -6.58 23.43
N PRO A 70 -6.87 -7.12 23.91
CA PRO A 70 -6.90 -8.43 24.56
C PRO A 70 -6.46 -9.52 23.58
N ARG A 71 -5.60 -10.42 24.05
CA ARG A 71 -5.14 -11.57 23.27
C ARG A 71 -6.05 -12.77 23.50
N ILE A 72 -6.42 -13.44 22.41
CA ILE A 72 -7.22 -14.67 22.40
C ILE A 72 -6.27 -15.85 22.20
N LEU A 73 -6.15 -16.72 23.21
CA LEU A 73 -5.38 -17.95 23.08
C LEU A 73 -6.08 -18.92 22.13
N THR A 74 -5.31 -19.52 21.23
CA THR A 74 -5.81 -20.53 20.29
C THR A 74 -5.89 -21.92 20.94
N GLY A 75 -5.18 -22.13 22.04
CA GLY A 75 -5.06 -23.43 22.72
C GLY A 75 -4.02 -24.36 22.08
N ILE A 76 -3.38 -23.93 20.99
CA ILE A 76 -2.27 -24.63 20.34
C ILE A 76 -0.98 -23.93 20.79
N SER A 77 -0.20 -24.59 21.64
CA SER A 77 0.98 -23.99 22.30
C SER A 77 1.99 -23.38 21.32
N GLU A 78 2.32 -24.08 20.23
CA GLU A 78 3.27 -23.58 19.24
C GLU A 78 2.73 -22.38 18.45
N LEU A 79 1.43 -22.36 18.18
CA LEU A 79 0.79 -21.24 17.48
C LEU A 79 0.73 -20.01 18.38
N ASP A 80 0.33 -20.18 19.63
CA ASP A 80 0.30 -19.09 20.61
C ASP A 80 1.72 -18.54 20.85
N ARG A 81 2.75 -19.40 20.84
CA ARG A 81 4.15 -18.98 20.94
C ARG A 81 4.58 -18.12 19.74
N VAL A 82 4.30 -18.56 18.52
CA VAL A 82 4.68 -17.82 17.30
C VAL A 82 3.90 -16.49 17.17
N ALA A 83 2.64 -16.46 17.61
CA ALA A 83 1.80 -15.26 17.62
C ALA A 83 2.11 -14.28 18.79
N GLY A 84 3.06 -14.63 19.67
CA GLY A 84 3.44 -13.79 20.81
C GLY A 84 2.41 -13.76 21.94
N GLY A 85 1.71 -14.87 22.16
CA GLY A 85 0.71 -15.05 23.23
C GLY A 85 -0.75 -15.02 22.75
N GLY A 86 -1.02 -15.43 21.51
CA GLY A 86 -2.37 -15.51 20.94
C GLY A 86 -2.73 -14.36 19.99
N LEU A 87 -3.97 -14.40 19.47
CA LEU A 87 -4.48 -13.52 18.43
C LEU A 87 -5.00 -12.19 18.99
N VAL A 88 -4.81 -11.10 18.25
CA VAL A 88 -5.35 -9.77 18.58
C VAL A 88 -6.50 -9.44 17.61
N PRO A 89 -7.69 -9.05 18.09
CA PRO A 89 -8.84 -8.70 17.26
C PRO A 89 -8.72 -7.33 16.58
#